data_AF-A0A961HCD9-F1
#
_entry.id   AF-A0A961HCD9-F1
#
_cell.length_a   1.000
_cell.length_b   1.000
_cell.length_c   1.000
_cell.angle_alpha   90.00
_cell.angle_beta   90.00
_cell.angle_gamma   90.00
#
_symmetry.space_group_name_H-M   'P 1'
#
loop_
_entity.id
_entity.type
_entity.pdbx_description
1 polymer ?
#
loop_
_entity_poly.entity_id
_entity_poly.type
_entity_poly.pdbx_seq_one_letter_code
_entity_poly.pdbx_strand_id
1 'polypeptide(L)'
;MKAPPVQSPSPARRLRWSRRAATVGAILAIYLGSVAGYFWIDSSAHTLAPGSLVAGNETVVLLDVTAIHPLDNTIEASVRVIPAKGLEDPEFGQLTNDVTVRLYPATDFGELNFPAGQVPGAVSTSMVATGNADQWPFDRYTTATISADVFTGTGEARRYVPARVEVTGSLYGWDIRSEHPGPATHSGGADATATVTFSRSRGPLALILGICLVLLALPALALFAAIEMLLGRKNFQPAFSSWFAAMLFAVVPIRNVLPGDPPPGSWIDEALVLWVLLALVGAMVIYVVAWTRRSD
;
A
#
# COMPACT_ATOMS: atom_id res chain seq x y z
N MET A 1 -56.31 34.94 -37.91
CA MET A 1 -55.35 33.89 -37.53
C MET A 1 -55.19 33.88 -36.02
N LYS A 2 -55.67 32.81 -35.34
CA LYS A 2 -55.59 32.67 -33.88
C LYS A 2 -54.35 31.83 -33.57
N ALA A 3 -53.36 32.42 -32.90
CA ALA A 3 -52.12 31.73 -32.56
C ALA A 3 -52.42 30.54 -31.62
N PRO A 4 -51.76 29.37 -31.80
CA PRO A 4 -51.99 28.22 -30.94
C PRO A 4 -51.43 28.50 -29.54
N PRO A 5 -52.09 28.01 -28.47
CA PRO A 5 -51.60 28.22 -27.11
C PRO A 5 -50.30 27.42 -26.88
N VAL A 6 -49.28 28.10 -26.35
CA VAL A 6 -48.04 27.49 -25.90
C VAL A 6 -48.38 26.57 -24.73
N GLN A 7 -48.32 25.26 -24.94
CA GLN A 7 -48.50 24.27 -23.89
C GLN A 7 -47.32 24.37 -22.90
N SER A 8 -47.58 24.97 -21.74
CA SER A 8 -46.66 24.90 -20.60
C SER A 8 -46.56 23.45 -20.11
N PRO A 9 -45.35 22.93 -19.85
CA PRO A 9 -45.17 21.53 -19.48
C PRO A 9 -45.91 21.26 -18.16
N SER A 10 -46.75 20.21 -18.16
CA SER A 10 -47.56 19.83 -17.00
C SER A 10 -46.71 19.64 -15.72
N PRO A 11 -47.24 19.97 -14.53
CA PRO A 11 -46.49 19.96 -13.27
C PRO A 11 -45.86 18.60 -12.93
N ALA A 12 -46.45 17.50 -13.40
CA ALA A 12 -45.92 16.14 -13.27
C ALA A 12 -44.59 15.93 -14.03
N ARG A 13 -44.36 16.63 -15.15
CA ARG A 13 -43.13 16.55 -15.94
C ARG A 13 -41.99 17.32 -15.27
N ARG A 14 -42.27 18.48 -14.67
CA ARG A 14 -41.31 19.25 -13.86
C ARG A 14 -40.86 18.48 -12.61
N LEU A 15 -41.78 17.83 -11.90
CA LEU A 15 -41.46 17.05 -10.70
C LEU A 15 -40.63 15.78 -11.00
N ARG A 16 -40.86 15.12 -12.14
CA ARG A 16 -40.03 13.99 -12.60
C ARG A 16 -38.63 14.44 -13.04
N TRP A 17 -38.52 15.62 -13.65
CA TRP A 17 -37.24 16.17 -14.08
C TRP A 17 -36.41 16.68 -12.91
N SER A 18 -37.05 17.30 -11.90
CA SER A 18 -36.37 17.70 -10.66
C SER A 18 -35.90 16.49 -9.85
N ARG A 19 -36.69 15.41 -9.78
CA ARG A 19 -36.25 14.15 -9.14
C ARG A 19 -35.04 13.53 -9.85
N ARG A 20 -35.05 13.50 -11.19
CA ARG A 20 -33.90 13.00 -11.97
C ARG A 20 -32.65 13.87 -11.79
N ALA A 21 -32.81 15.19 -11.83
CA ALA A 21 -31.72 16.13 -11.59
C ALA A 21 -31.17 16.00 -10.16
N ALA A 22 -32.05 15.79 -9.16
CA ALA A 22 -31.64 15.54 -7.78
C ALA A 22 -30.89 14.21 -7.64
N THR A 23 -31.33 13.14 -8.31
CA THR A 23 -30.59 11.86 -8.31
C THR A 23 -29.22 12.01 -8.95
N VAL A 24 -29.12 12.65 -10.12
CA VAL A 24 -27.84 12.91 -10.78
C VAL A 24 -26.95 13.78 -9.90
N GLY A 25 -27.50 14.84 -9.30
CA GLY A 25 -26.77 15.71 -8.37
C GLY A 25 -26.27 14.94 -7.14
N ALA A 26 -27.07 14.05 -6.57
CA ALA A 26 -26.65 13.21 -5.44
C ALA A 26 -25.53 12.24 -5.84
N ILE A 27 -25.63 11.59 -7.00
CA ILE A 27 -24.55 10.72 -7.51
C ILE A 27 -23.27 11.52 -7.73
N LEU A 28 -23.38 12.70 -8.34
CA LEU A 28 -22.22 13.57 -8.58
C LEU A 28 -21.60 14.05 -7.27
N ALA A 29 -22.41 14.39 -6.27
CA ALA A 29 -21.95 14.81 -4.96
C ALA A 29 -21.26 13.65 -4.21
N ILE A 30 -21.80 12.43 -4.29
CA ILE A 30 -21.15 11.22 -3.73
C ILE A 30 -19.82 10.97 -4.43
N TYR A 31 -19.79 11.06 -5.77
CA TYR A 31 -18.57 10.90 -6.54
C TYR A 31 -17.51 11.94 -6.16
N LEU A 32 -17.84 13.23 -6.24
CA LEU A 32 -16.93 14.31 -5.87
C LEU A 32 -16.48 14.22 -4.41
N GLY A 33 -17.39 13.86 -3.51
CA GLY A 33 -17.09 13.62 -2.10
C GLY A 33 -16.14 12.44 -1.89
N SER A 34 -16.33 11.34 -2.62
CA SER A 34 -15.44 10.18 -2.58
C SER A 34 -14.04 10.50 -3.10
N VAL A 35 -13.95 11.24 -4.20
CA VAL A 35 -12.67 11.68 -4.79
C VAL A 35 -11.96 12.65 -3.85
N ALA A 36 -12.66 13.66 -3.33
CA ALA A 36 -12.10 14.59 -2.36
C ALA A 36 -11.64 13.88 -1.07
N GLY A 37 -12.44 12.93 -0.57
CA GLY A 37 -12.08 12.11 0.58
C GLY A 37 -10.84 11.25 0.33
N TYR A 38 -10.72 10.65 -0.85
CA TYR A 38 -9.54 9.89 -1.26
C TYR A 38 -8.28 10.78 -1.28
N PHE A 39 -8.32 11.94 -1.95
CA PHE A 39 -7.18 12.87 -1.99
C PHE A 39 -6.79 13.37 -0.60
N TRP A 40 -7.77 13.62 0.28
CA TRP A 40 -7.50 14.05 1.64
C TRP A 40 -6.78 12.95 2.45
N ILE A 41 -7.20 11.70 2.30
CA ILE A 41 -6.59 10.55 2.96
C ILE A 41 -5.19 10.23 2.39
N ASP A 42 -5.01 10.35 1.07
CA ASP A 42 -3.77 10.05 0.36
C ASP A 42 -2.66 11.07 0.66
N SER A 43 -3.00 12.35 0.77
CA SER A 43 -2.06 13.44 1.13
C SER A 43 -1.38 13.28 2.49
N SER A 44 -1.81 12.32 3.30
CA SER A 44 -1.29 12.02 4.64
C SER A 44 -0.26 10.87 4.66
N ALA A 45 0.21 10.40 3.50
CA ALA A 45 1.28 9.40 3.43
C ALA A 45 2.63 10.02 3.85
N HIS A 46 3.32 9.42 4.83
CA HIS A 46 4.63 9.90 5.24
C HIS A 46 5.67 9.32 4.29
N THR A 47 6.34 10.20 3.56
CA THR A 47 7.59 9.87 2.88
C THR A 47 8.74 10.12 3.86
N LEU A 48 9.68 9.18 3.97
CA LEU A 48 10.92 9.43 4.70
C LEU A 48 11.80 10.36 3.85
N ALA A 49 11.61 11.66 4.03
CA ALA A 49 12.58 12.63 3.57
C ALA A 49 13.87 12.39 4.37
N PRO A 50 15.05 12.34 3.70
CA PRO A 50 16.29 12.23 4.43
C PRO A 50 16.41 13.41 5.40
N GLY A 51 17.03 13.18 6.56
CA GLY A 51 17.39 14.25 7.49
C GLY A 51 18.44 15.20 6.87
N SER A 52 19.42 15.60 7.67
CA SER A 52 20.53 16.38 7.13
C SER A 52 21.50 15.45 6.38
N LEU A 53 21.56 15.57 5.06
CA LEU A 53 22.60 14.91 4.24
C LEU A 53 23.96 15.61 4.31
N VAL A 54 24.10 16.66 5.14
CA VAL A 54 25.37 17.37 5.28
C VAL A 54 26.37 16.50 6.05
N ALA A 55 27.29 15.88 5.31
CA ALA A 55 28.48 15.28 5.88
C ALA A 55 29.38 16.39 6.45
N GLY A 56 29.23 16.65 7.75
CA GLY A 56 30.08 17.56 8.50
C GLY A 56 31.42 16.88 8.80
N ASN A 57 31.62 16.53 10.07
CA ASN A 57 32.78 15.75 10.53
C ASN A 57 32.50 14.24 10.60
N GLU A 58 31.33 13.79 10.15
CA GLU A 58 30.86 12.40 10.23
C GLU A 58 30.53 11.89 8.83
N THR A 59 30.76 10.60 8.62
CA THR A 59 30.34 9.89 7.41
C THR A 59 28.86 9.54 7.52
N VAL A 60 28.07 9.83 6.48
CA VAL A 60 26.65 9.48 6.45
C VAL A 60 26.48 8.21 5.63
N VAL A 61 25.94 7.16 6.25
CA VAL A 61 25.52 5.94 5.57
C VAL A 61 24.04 6.09 5.27
N LEU A 62 23.72 6.39 4.02
CA LEU A 62 22.35 6.53 3.54
C LEU A 62 21.83 5.17 3.09
N LEU A 63 20.77 4.71 3.73
CA LEU A 63 20.03 3.52 3.36
C LEU A 63 18.74 3.94 2.65
N ASP A 64 18.71 3.79 1.34
CA ASP A 64 17.54 4.12 0.50
C ASP A 64 16.69 2.86 0.27
N VAL A 65 15.48 2.84 0.84
CA VAL A 65 14.60 1.68 0.69
C VAL A 65 13.90 1.71 -0.67
N THR A 66 14.11 0.67 -1.45
CA THR A 66 13.69 0.58 -2.87
C THR A 66 12.51 -0.35 -3.11
N ALA A 67 12.37 -1.44 -2.33
CA ALA A 67 11.25 -2.36 -2.42
C ALA A 67 11.00 -3.11 -1.11
N ILE A 68 9.79 -3.63 -0.96
CA ILE A 68 9.42 -4.59 0.10
C ILE A 68 8.69 -5.77 -0.55
N HIS A 69 9.06 -6.98 -0.14
CA HIS A 69 8.49 -8.25 -0.55
C HIS A 69 7.80 -8.91 0.65
N PRO A 70 6.50 -8.63 0.87
CA PRO A 70 5.71 -9.20 1.97
C PRO A 70 5.75 -10.73 2.09
N LEU A 71 5.72 -11.44 0.95
CA LEU A 71 5.68 -12.90 0.91
C LEU A 71 6.96 -13.53 1.44
N ASP A 72 8.10 -12.92 1.10
CA ASP A 72 9.42 -13.40 1.49
C ASP A 72 9.97 -12.67 2.72
N ASN A 73 9.18 -11.78 3.33
CA ASN A 73 9.59 -10.95 4.46
C ASN A 73 10.93 -10.25 4.21
N THR A 74 11.15 -9.76 2.99
CA THR A 74 12.44 -9.21 2.55
C THR A 74 12.26 -7.75 2.11
N ILE A 75 13.20 -6.88 2.48
CA ILE A 75 13.26 -5.49 2.04
C ILE A 75 14.52 -5.29 1.20
N GLU A 76 14.38 -4.63 0.06
CA GLU A 76 15.50 -4.22 -0.78
C GLU A 76 15.86 -2.76 -0.52
N ALA A 77 17.13 -2.50 -0.29
CA ALA A 77 17.65 -1.16 -0.07
C ALA A 77 18.95 -0.93 -0.85
N SER A 78 19.21 0.33 -1.16
CA SER A 78 20.47 0.78 -1.75
C SER A 78 21.27 1.54 -0.70
N VAL A 79 22.49 1.08 -0.44
CA VAL A 79 23.40 1.71 0.50
C VAL A 79 24.30 2.69 -0.25
N ARG A 80 24.30 3.94 0.18
CA ARG A 80 25.19 4.99 -0.33
C ARG A 80 25.98 5.60 0.82
N VAL A 81 27.26 5.82 0.58
CA VAL A 81 28.16 6.43 1.57
C VAL A 81 28.45 7.86 1.15
N ILE A 82 28.16 8.80 2.04
CA ILE A 82 28.58 10.20 1.92
C ILE A 82 29.74 10.40 2.90
N PRO A 83 31.00 10.39 2.40
CA PRO A 83 32.18 10.47 3.25
C PRO A 83 32.27 11.80 4.02
N ALA A 84 32.88 11.77 5.20
CA ALA A 84 33.25 13.00 5.91
C ALA A 84 34.28 13.82 5.10
N LYS A 85 34.34 15.15 5.31
CA LYS A 85 35.23 16.06 4.56
C LYS A 85 36.73 15.68 4.56
N GLY A 86 37.19 14.92 5.55
CA GLY A 86 38.59 14.45 5.61
C GLY A 86 38.86 13.15 4.85
N LEU A 87 37.82 12.48 4.35
CA LEU A 87 37.88 11.21 3.63
C LEU A 87 37.56 11.35 2.14
N GLU A 88 37.27 12.57 1.68
CA GLU A 88 36.91 12.89 0.30
C GLU A 88 37.87 13.93 -0.27
N ASP A 89 38.31 13.73 -1.50
CA ASP A 89 39.03 14.72 -2.28
C ASP A 89 38.06 15.83 -2.72
N PRO A 90 38.27 17.10 -2.31
CA PRO A 90 37.36 18.20 -2.62
C PRO A 90 37.31 18.58 -4.11
N GLU A 91 38.30 18.19 -4.91
CA GLU A 91 38.37 18.51 -6.34
C GLU A 91 37.68 17.44 -7.19
N PHE A 92 37.82 16.16 -6.81
CA PHE A 92 37.35 15.03 -7.63
C PHE A 92 36.25 14.16 -6.98
N GLY A 93 35.92 14.40 -5.71
CA GLY A 93 34.92 13.62 -4.95
C GLY A 93 35.32 12.16 -4.68
N GLN A 94 36.61 11.85 -4.83
CA GLN A 94 37.15 10.50 -4.65
C GLN A 94 37.51 10.25 -3.20
N LEU A 95 37.43 8.99 -2.76
CA LEU A 95 37.88 8.62 -1.42
C LEU A 95 39.41 8.75 -1.28
N THR A 96 39.87 9.39 -0.21
CA THR A 96 41.30 9.51 0.09
C THR A 96 41.89 8.25 0.74
N ASN A 97 41.05 7.47 1.41
CA ASN A 97 41.41 6.20 2.06
C ASN A 97 40.37 5.13 1.75
N ASP A 98 40.75 3.86 1.88
CA ASP A 98 39.80 2.76 1.81
C ASP A 98 38.77 2.91 2.94
N VAL A 99 37.48 2.88 2.58
CA VAL A 99 36.36 2.94 3.52
C VAL A 99 35.59 1.64 3.42
N THR A 100 35.45 0.95 4.54
CA THR A 100 34.57 -0.21 4.65
C THR A 100 33.39 0.14 5.54
N VAL A 101 32.18 -0.14 5.04
CA VAL A 101 30.93 -0.02 5.79
C VAL A 101 30.47 -1.41 6.14
N ARG A 102 30.34 -1.67 7.44
CA ARG A 102 29.75 -2.90 7.96
C ARG A 102 28.38 -2.58 8.52
N LEU A 103 27.36 -3.19 7.94
CA LEU A 103 25.99 -3.06 8.38
C LEU A 103 25.60 -4.25 9.25
N TYR A 104 24.81 -3.97 10.28
CA TYR A 104 24.25 -4.96 11.17
C TYR A 104 22.72 -4.99 11.03
N PRO A 105 22.09 -6.18 11.14
CA PRO A 105 22.68 -7.49 11.39
C PRO A 105 23.54 -8.03 10.23
N ALA A 106 24.74 -8.53 10.53
CA ALA A 106 25.75 -8.91 9.52
C ALA A 106 25.30 -10.07 8.61
N THR A 107 24.33 -10.85 9.05
CA THR A 107 23.70 -11.96 8.32
C THR A 107 23.08 -11.51 6.99
N ASP A 108 22.65 -10.25 6.92
CA ASP A 108 21.90 -9.72 5.79
C ASP A 108 22.76 -8.84 4.87
N PHE A 109 23.75 -8.14 5.42
CA PHE A 109 24.45 -7.06 4.72
C PHE A 109 25.95 -7.28 4.44
N GLY A 110 26.65 -8.06 5.27
CA GLY A 110 28.10 -8.23 5.16
C GLY A 110 28.92 -6.93 5.28
N GLU A 111 30.11 -6.92 4.65
CA GLU A 111 30.99 -5.76 4.54
C GLU A 111 30.93 -5.18 3.11
N LEU A 112 30.65 -3.88 3.02
CA LEU A 112 30.68 -3.11 1.78
C LEU A 112 32.01 -2.37 1.70
N ASN A 113 32.82 -2.69 0.69
CA ASN A 113 34.16 -2.13 0.52
C ASN A 113 34.17 -1.04 -0.55
N PHE A 114 34.66 0.14 -0.19
CA PHE A 114 34.84 1.27 -1.09
C PHE A 114 36.34 1.62 -1.14
N PRO A 115 37.03 1.32 -2.25
CA PRO A 115 38.47 1.53 -2.36
C PRO A 115 38.84 3.02 -2.51
N ALA A 116 40.04 3.38 -2.06
CA ALA A 116 40.62 4.70 -2.27
C ALA A 116 40.77 5.02 -3.77
N GLY A 117 40.67 6.31 -4.12
CA GLY A 117 40.76 6.81 -5.50
C GLY A 117 39.51 6.56 -6.34
N GLN A 118 38.42 6.09 -5.73
CA GLN A 118 37.11 5.93 -6.41
C GLN A 118 36.04 6.77 -5.73
N VAL A 119 35.03 7.15 -6.51
CA VAL A 119 33.80 7.77 -5.98
C VAL A 119 32.91 6.66 -5.43
N PRO A 120 32.42 6.75 -4.18
CA PRO A 120 31.54 5.73 -3.60
C PRO A 120 30.29 5.52 -4.45
N GLY A 121 30.11 4.30 -4.97
CA GLY A 121 28.90 3.90 -5.67
C GLY A 121 27.75 3.56 -4.72
N ALA A 122 26.55 3.39 -5.29
CA ALA A 122 25.43 2.81 -4.56
C ALA A 122 25.49 1.27 -4.66
N VAL A 123 25.32 0.57 -3.54
CA VAL A 123 25.32 -0.90 -3.51
C VAL A 123 23.96 -1.40 -3.06
N SER A 124 23.30 -2.22 -3.89
CA SER A 124 22.03 -2.84 -3.53
C SER A 124 22.25 -3.99 -2.54
N THR A 125 21.41 -4.04 -1.52
CA THR A 125 21.40 -5.06 -0.47
C THR A 125 19.97 -5.43 -0.12
N SER A 126 19.78 -6.62 0.42
CA SER A 126 18.51 -7.06 0.99
C SER A 126 18.62 -7.21 2.50
N MET A 127 17.50 -7.08 3.21
CA MET A 127 17.42 -7.33 4.65
C MET A 127 16.14 -8.04 5.02
N VAL A 128 16.20 -8.83 6.10
CA VAL A 128 15.03 -9.53 6.61
C VAL A 128 14.16 -8.59 7.43
N ALA A 129 12.86 -8.66 7.21
CA ALA A 129 11.83 -7.98 7.97
C ALA A 129 11.03 -8.99 8.79
N THR A 130 10.57 -8.61 9.98
CA THR A 130 9.60 -9.41 10.72
C THR A 130 8.20 -8.84 10.47
N GLY A 131 7.32 -9.66 9.92
CA GLY A 131 5.93 -9.30 9.69
C GLY A 131 5.08 -10.52 9.37
N ASN A 132 3.76 -10.31 9.30
CA ASN A 132 2.81 -11.35 8.90
C ASN A 132 1.97 -10.85 7.72
N ALA A 133 2.21 -11.42 6.55
CA ALA A 133 1.49 -11.10 5.33
C ALA A 133 0.03 -11.57 5.33
N ASP A 134 -0.33 -12.54 6.16
CA ASP A 134 -1.71 -13.03 6.29
C ASP A 134 -2.64 -11.95 6.89
N GLN A 135 -2.07 -10.97 7.61
CA GLN A 135 -2.82 -9.86 8.20
C GLN A 135 -3.14 -8.73 7.22
N TRP A 136 -2.87 -8.91 5.92
CA TRP A 136 -3.25 -7.95 4.89
C TRP A 136 -4.74 -7.55 5.03
N PRO A 137 -5.10 -6.26 4.92
CA PRO A 137 -4.25 -5.11 4.56
C PRO A 137 -3.69 -4.36 5.78
N PHE A 138 -3.84 -4.90 6.99
CA PHE A 138 -3.33 -4.30 8.22
C PHE A 138 -1.95 -4.86 8.61
N ASP A 139 -1.27 -5.46 7.63
CA ASP A 139 0.05 -6.02 7.78
C ASP A 139 1.08 -4.93 8.11
N ARG A 140 2.00 -5.29 9.01
CA ARG A 140 3.10 -4.45 9.47
C ARG A 140 4.38 -5.25 9.41
N TYR A 141 5.44 -4.62 8.92
CA TYR A 141 6.77 -5.21 8.84
C TYR A 141 7.74 -4.30 9.56
N THR A 142 8.61 -4.88 10.37
CA THR A 142 9.61 -4.14 11.13
C THR A 142 10.97 -4.81 10.92
N THR A 143 11.98 -4.01 10.57
CA THR A 143 13.35 -4.50 10.47
C THR A 143 13.92 -4.77 11.86
N ALA A 144 14.97 -5.58 11.94
CA ALA A 144 15.86 -5.53 13.09
C ALA A 144 16.45 -4.10 13.22
N THR A 145 16.98 -3.76 14.39
CA THR A 145 17.72 -2.50 14.56
C THR A 145 18.94 -2.52 13.64
N ILE A 146 18.89 -1.68 12.61
CA ILE A 146 19.96 -1.54 11.63
C ILE A 146 21.02 -0.64 12.24
N SER A 147 22.28 -1.02 12.13
CA SER A 147 23.38 -0.15 12.55
C SER A 147 24.53 -0.23 11.57
N ALA A 148 25.29 0.86 11.45
CA ALA A 148 26.46 0.91 10.57
C ALA A 148 27.71 1.25 11.39
N ASP A 149 28.76 0.45 11.17
CA ASP A 149 30.11 0.79 11.56
C ASP A 149 30.92 1.11 10.30
N VAL A 150 31.63 2.23 10.34
CA VAL A 150 32.51 2.65 9.24
C VAL A 150 33.93 2.63 9.76
N PHE A 151 34.82 1.98 9.02
CA PHE A 151 36.23 1.95 9.35
C PHE A 151 37.10 2.18 8.12
N THR A 152 38.29 2.72 8.37
CA THR A 152 39.30 3.02 7.36
C THR A 152 40.54 2.18 7.58
N GLY A 153 41.24 1.85 6.50
CA GLY A 153 42.46 1.04 6.52
C GLY A 153 42.21 -0.47 6.45
N THR A 154 43.28 -1.24 6.24
CA THR A 154 43.24 -2.70 6.03
C THR A 154 44.01 -3.44 7.14
N GLY A 155 43.59 -4.66 7.46
CA GLY A 155 44.25 -5.51 8.47
C GLY A 155 44.28 -4.89 9.88
N GLU A 156 45.46 -4.87 10.50
CA GLU A 156 45.68 -4.32 11.85
C GLU A 156 45.61 -2.78 11.92
N ALA A 157 45.62 -2.09 10.77
CA ALA A 157 45.52 -0.64 10.70
C ALA A 157 44.07 -0.12 10.69
N ARG A 158 43.07 -0.99 10.88
CA ARG A 158 41.64 -0.63 10.87
C ARG A 158 41.31 0.35 11.99
N ARG A 159 40.77 1.52 11.64
CA ARG A 159 40.32 2.53 12.60
C ARG A 159 38.86 2.92 12.32
N TYR A 160 38.04 2.90 13.37
CA TYR A 160 36.65 3.37 13.30
C TYR A 160 36.59 4.88 13.02
N VAL A 161 35.64 5.26 12.17
CA VAL A 161 35.34 6.64 11.80
C VAL A 161 33.93 6.97 12.27
N PRO A 162 33.70 8.16 12.87
CA PRO A 162 32.36 8.63 13.20
C PRO A 162 31.41 8.53 12.02
N ALA A 163 30.32 7.79 12.22
CA ALA A 163 29.31 7.57 11.20
C ALA A 163 27.90 7.60 11.79
N ARG A 164 26.96 8.10 10.99
CA ARG A 164 25.52 8.05 11.28
C ARG A 164 24.77 7.32 10.17
N VAL A 165 23.65 6.71 10.53
CA VAL A 165 22.77 6.01 9.59
C VAL A 165 21.56 6.89 9.32
N GLU A 166 21.32 7.18 8.05
CA GLU A 166 20.12 7.90 7.62
C GLU A 166 19.31 6.96 6.74
N VAL A 167 18.03 6.78 7.08
CA VAL A 167 17.11 5.98 6.26
C VAL A 167 16.26 6.91 5.43
N THR A 168 16.26 6.69 4.12
CA THR A 168 15.38 7.38 3.19
C THR A 168 14.62 6.37 2.34
N GLY A 169 13.60 6.85 1.64
CA GLY A 169 12.84 6.03 0.72
C GLY A 169 11.38 6.45 0.68
N SER A 170 10.81 6.32 -0.49
CA SER A 170 9.37 6.44 -0.71
C SER A 170 8.89 5.24 -1.50
N LEU A 171 8.11 4.37 -0.87
CA LEU A 171 7.51 3.23 -1.52
C LEU A 171 6.04 3.53 -1.80
N TYR A 172 5.63 3.38 -3.06
CA TYR A 172 4.22 3.52 -3.41
C TYR A 172 3.39 2.52 -2.60
N GLY A 173 2.34 3.04 -1.95
CA GLY A 173 1.41 2.23 -1.18
C GLY A 173 1.84 1.92 0.25
N TRP A 174 3.00 2.38 0.72
CA TRP A 174 3.50 2.15 2.08
C TRP A 174 3.73 3.46 2.86
N ASP A 175 3.40 3.44 4.15
CA ASP A 175 3.79 4.42 5.16
C ASP A 175 5.04 3.87 5.87
N ILE A 176 6.16 4.57 5.72
CA ILE A 176 7.46 4.15 6.26
C ILE A 176 7.81 5.05 7.44
N ARG A 177 8.19 4.45 8.56
CA ARG A 177 8.62 5.17 9.77
C ARG A 177 9.97 4.66 10.22
N SER A 178 10.86 5.58 10.56
CA SER A 178 12.18 5.29 11.13
C SER A 178 12.21 5.76 12.57
N GLU A 179 12.59 4.87 13.48
CA GLU A 179 12.88 5.21 14.88
C GLU A 179 14.36 4.95 15.15
N HIS A 180 14.99 5.80 15.97
CA HIS A 180 16.39 5.68 16.36
C HIS A 180 16.46 5.33 17.86
N PRO A 181 16.34 4.04 18.24
CA PRO A 181 16.20 3.64 19.64
C PRO A 181 17.48 3.78 20.51
N GLY A 182 18.60 4.30 19.99
CA GLY A 182 19.90 4.39 20.69
C GLY A 182 20.53 3.02 20.99
N PRO A 183 21.68 2.90 21.68
CA PRO A 183 22.82 3.82 21.75
C PRO A 183 23.76 3.69 20.52
N ALA A 184 24.75 4.57 20.44
CA ALA A 184 25.75 4.66 19.38
C ALA A 184 26.51 3.34 19.13
N THR A 185 26.82 3.07 17.87
CA THR A 185 27.72 1.98 17.46
C THR A 185 29.15 2.26 17.93
N HIS A 186 30.10 1.35 17.68
CA HIS A 186 31.52 1.55 18.00
C HIS A 186 32.09 2.81 17.30
N SER A 187 31.45 3.24 16.22
CA SER A 187 31.73 4.47 15.49
C SER A 187 31.28 5.75 16.23
N GLY A 188 30.45 5.67 17.27
CA GLY A 188 30.19 6.78 18.19
C GLY A 188 29.22 7.88 17.70
N GLY A 189 28.47 7.65 16.62
CA GLY A 189 27.46 8.60 16.11
C GLY A 189 26.16 8.60 16.91
N ALA A 190 25.58 9.78 17.12
CA ALA A 190 24.35 9.97 17.92
C ALA A 190 23.13 9.21 17.34
N ASP A 191 23.09 9.02 16.02
CA ASP A 191 22.02 8.35 15.26
C ASP A 191 22.57 7.15 14.47
N ALA A 192 23.36 6.30 15.13
CA ALA A 192 24.00 5.16 14.47
C ALA A 192 23.10 3.91 14.36
N THR A 193 21.88 3.96 14.91
CA THR A 193 20.91 2.87 14.89
C THR A 193 19.57 3.32 14.33
N ALA A 194 18.99 2.56 13.41
CA ALA A 194 17.69 2.84 12.81
C ALA A 194 16.84 1.57 12.75
N THR A 195 15.62 1.65 13.26
CA THR A 195 14.59 0.61 13.09
C THR A 195 13.54 1.14 12.13
N VAL A 196 13.30 0.43 11.03
CA VAL A 196 12.36 0.85 10.00
C VAL A 196 11.11 0.00 10.10
N THR A 197 9.96 0.67 10.16
CA THR A 197 8.65 0.04 10.20
C THR A 197 7.84 0.45 8.98
N PHE A 198 7.28 -0.55 8.31
CA PHE A 198 6.45 -0.43 7.12
C PHE A 198 5.01 -0.80 7.49
N SER A 199 4.07 0.04 7.08
CA SER A 199 2.64 -0.24 7.16
C SER A 199 1.94 0.24 5.89
N ARG A 200 0.77 -0.30 5.55
CA ARG A 200 0.05 0.15 4.35
C ARG A 200 -0.34 1.62 4.48
N SER A 201 -0.08 2.39 3.43
CA SER A 201 -0.47 3.81 3.38
C SER A 201 -1.99 3.96 3.34
N ARG A 202 -2.48 5.12 3.79
CA ARG A 202 -3.93 5.34 3.96
C ARG A 202 -4.69 5.40 2.64
N GLY A 203 -4.08 5.88 1.56
CA GLY A 203 -4.69 5.95 0.22
C GLY A 203 -5.14 4.57 -0.30
N PRO A 204 -4.24 3.59 -0.45
CA PRO A 204 -4.58 2.21 -0.76
C PRO A 204 -5.60 1.59 0.21
N LEU A 205 -5.50 1.86 1.52
CA LEU A 205 -6.49 1.36 2.49
C LEU A 205 -7.91 1.87 2.20
N ALA A 206 -8.06 3.14 1.79
CA ALA A 206 -9.35 3.69 1.38
C ALA A 206 -9.89 3.01 0.09
N LEU A 207 -9.01 2.76 -0.88
CA LEU A 207 -9.37 2.02 -2.09
C LEU A 207 -9.81 0.59 -1.76
N ILE A 208 -9.08 -0.10 -0.88
CA ILE A 208 -9.41 -1.44 -0.39
C ILE A 208 -10.78 -1.43 0.28
N LEU A 209 -11.04 -0.48 1.18
CA LEU A 209 -12.35 -0.33 1.81
C LEU A 209 -13.48 -0.15 0.79
N GLY A 210 -13.26 0.67 -0.24
CA GLY A 210 -14.22 0.86 -1.33
C GLY A 210 -14.52 -0.43 -2.09
N ILE A 211 -13.48 -1.20 -2.46
CA ILE A 211 -13.65 -2.49 -3.14
C ILE A 211 -14.37 -3.49 -2.22
N CYS A 212 -14.03 -3.56 -0.93
CA CYS A 212 -14.72 -4.40 0.04
C CYS A 212 -16.20 -4.05 0.16
N LEU A 213 -16.56 -2.76 0.17
CA LEU A 213 -17.96 -2.32 0.19
C LEU A 213 -18.71 -2.79 -1.06
N VAL A 214 -18.09 -2.69 -2.25
CA VAL A 214 -18.66 -3.20 -3.49
C VAL A 214 -18.85 -4.72 -3.41
N LEU A 215 -17.85 -5.45 -2.95
CA LEU A 215 -17.92 -6.91 -2.77
C LEU A 215 -19.01 -7.33 -1.80
N LEU A 216 -19.33 -6.54 -0.77
CA LEU A 216 -20.46 -6.78 0.13
C LEU A 216 -21.81 -6.38 -0.49
N ALA A 217 -21.84 -5.31 -1.26
CA ALA A 217 -23.06 -4.81 -1.90
C ALA A 217 -23.60 -5.80 -2.95
N LEU A 218 -22.73 -6.44 -3.73
CA LEU A 218 -23.12 -7.41 -4.76
C LEU A 218 -23.99 -8.57 -4.21
N PRO A 219 -23.55 -9.37 -3.22
CA PRO A 219 -24.37 -10.43 -2.64
C PRO A 219 -25.58 -9.89 -1.88
N ALA A 220 -25.49 -8.72 -1.23
CA ALA A 220 -26.63 -8.12 -0.54
C ALA A 220 -27.76 -7.77 -1.52
N LEU A 221 -27.43 -7.16 -2.66
CA LEU A 221 -28.38 -6.87 -3.74
C LEU A 221 -28.92 -8.16 -4.36
N ALA A 222 -28.06 -9.18 -4.50
CA ALA A 222 -28.46 -10.47 -5.04
C ALA A 222 -29.48 -11.18 -4.13
N LEU A 223 -29.18 -11.26 -2.83
CA LEU A 223 -30.08 -11.80 -1.82
C LEU A 223 -31.37 -11.01 -1.74
N PHE A 224 -31.32 -9.68 -1.75
CA PHE A 224 -32.51 -8.83 -1.76
C PHE A 224 -33.42 -9.16 -2.96
N ALA A 225 -32.85 -9.23 -4.17
CA ALA A 225 -33.60 -9.58 -5.37
C ALA A 225 -34.21 -10.98 -5.29
N ALA A 226 -33.41 -11.97 -4.88
CA ALA A 226 -33.84 -13.37 -4.77
C ALA A 226 -34.95 -13.54 -3.71
N ILE A 227 -34.83 -12.89 -2.55
CA ILE A 227 -35.82 -12.94 -1.47
C ILE A 227 -37.12 -12.25 -1.90
N GLU A 228 -37.07 -11.09 -2.53
CA GLU A 228 -38.28 -10.40 -3.01
C GLU A 228 -39.03 -11.20 -4.09
N MET A 229 -38.29 -11.93 -4.94
CA MET A 229 -38.87 -12.90 -5.86
C MET A 229 -39.50 -14.08 -5.13
N LEU A 230 -38.86 -14.62 -4.10
CA LEU A 230 -39.44 -15.70 -3.29
C LEU A 230 -40.72 -15.26 -2.56
N LEU A 231 -40.77 -14.01 -2.08
CA LEU A 231 -41.84 -13.48 -1.23
C LEU A 231 -43.12 -13.04 -1.94
N GLY A 232 -43.12 -12.77 -3.24
CA GLY A 232 -44.37 -12.38 -3.94
C GLY A 232 -44.32 -11.01 -4.57
N ARG A 233 -43.37 -10.21 -4.12
CA ARG A 233 -43.40 -8.76 -4.31
C ARG A 233 -42.87 -8.33 -5.67
N LYS A 234 -42.08 -9.18 -6.33
CA LYS A 234 -41.51 -8.95 -7.65
C LYS A 234 -41.74 -10.16 -8.55
N ASN A 235 -41.97 -9.89 -9.83
CA ASN A 235 -42.12 -10.94 -10.84
C ASN A 235 -40.80 -11.67 -11.05
N PHE A 236 -40.87 -12.98 -11.26
CA PHE A 236 -39.74 -13.79 -11.66
C PHE A 236 -39.24 -13.32 -13.04
N GLN A 237 -37.93 -13.15 -13.17
CA GLN A 237 -37.29 -12.75 -14.42
C GLN A 237 -36.11 -13.67 -14.72
N PRO A 238 -36.19 -14.48 -15.80
CA PRO A 238 -35.12 -15.41 -16.17
C PRO A 238 -33.74 -14.77 -16.31
N ALA A 239 -33.68 -13.48 -16.67
CA ALA A 239 -32.43 -12.74 -16.82
C ALA A 239 -31.56 -12.70 -15.55
N PHE A 240 -32.15 -12.82 -14.35
CA PHE A 240 -31.40 -12.77 -13.09
C PHE A 240 -30.47 -13.97 -12.90
N SER A 241 -30.74 -15.12 -13.52
CA SER A 241 -29.83 -16.28 -13.47
C SER A 241 -28.46 -15.95 -14.05
N SER A 242 -28.44 -15.26 -15.20
CA SER A 242 -27.21 -14.82 -15.86
C SER A 242 -26.44 -13.78 -15.05
N TRP A 243 -27.16 -12.92 -14.31
CA TRP A 243 -26.57 -11.90 -13.44
C TRP A 243 -25.90 -12.52 -12.22
N PHE A 244 -26.55 -13.49 -11.54
CA PHE A 244 -25.95 -14.22 -10.42
C PHE A 244 -24.71 -15.01 -10.85
N ALA A 245 -24.77 -15.69 -12.00
CA ALA A 245 -23.63 -16.40 -12.55
C ALA A 245 -22.46 -15.44 -12.85
N ALA A 246 -22.73 -14.28 -13.47
CA ALA A 246 -21.71 -13.27 -13.77
C ALA A 246 -21.04 -12.74 -12.49
N MET A 247 -21.81 -12.48 -11.43
CA MET A 247 -21.26 -12.04 -10.15
C MET A 247 -20.32 -13.09 -9.53
N LEU A 248 -20.69 -14.38 -9.58
CA LEU A 248 -19.89 -15.46 -9.03
C LEU A 248 -18.51 -15.55 -9.72
N PHE A 249 -18.48 -15.39 -11.05
CA PHE A 249 -17.23 -15.37 -11.81
C PHE A 249 -16.45 -14.07 -11.67
N ALA A 250 -17.11 -12.95 -11.36
CA ALA A 250 -16.45 -11.65 -11.21
C ALA A 250 -15.74 -11.50 -9.85
N VAL A 251 -16.25 -12.11 -8.78
CA VAL A 251 -15.69 -11.94 -7.42
C VAL A 251 -14.26 -12.48 -7.30
N VAL A 252 -13.95 -13.63 -7.92
CA VAL A 252 -12.64 -14.27 -7.79
C VAL A 252 -11.51 -13.42 -8.40
N PRO A 253 -11.63 -12.90 -9.66
CA PRO A 253 -10.60 -12.01 -10.20
C PRO A 253 -10.49 -10.66 -9.48
N ILE A 254 -11.59 -10.13 -8.90
CA ILE A 254 -11.57 -8.84 -8.18
C ILE A 254 -10.63 -8.88 -6.97
N ARG A 255 -10.48 -10.05 -6.34
CA ARG A 255 -9.55 -10.24 -5.23
C ARG A 255 -8.09 -10.00 -5.65
N ASN A 256 -7.71 -10.34 -6.89
CA ASN A 256 -6.33 -10.20 -7.38
C ASN A 256 -5.99 -8.79 -7.87
N VAL A 257 -6.97 -7.90 -8.00
CA VAL A 257 -6.71 -6.49 -8.34
C VAL A 257 -6.61 -5.60 -7.10
N LEU A 258 -6.66 -6.20 -5.91
CA LEU A 258 -6.48 -5.47 -4.67
C LEU A 258 -5.04 -4.94 -4.56
N PRO A 259 -4.84 -3.71 -4.06
CA PRO A 259 -3.52 -3.13 -3.91
C PRO A 259 -2.55 -4.02 -3.11
N GLY A 260 -1.38 -4.28 -3.70
CA GLY A 260 -0.33 -5.06 -3.05
C GLY A 260 -0.54 -6.57 -3.08
N ASP A 261 -1.44 -7.07 -3.93
CA ASP A 261 -1.71 -8.48 -4.24
C ASP A 261 -1.67 -9.40 -3.00
N PRO A 262 -2.78 -9.48 -2.24
CA PRO A 262 -2.78 -10.21 -0.98
C PRO A 262 -2.31 -11.67 -1.18
N PRO A 263 -1.54 -12.25 -0.24
CA PRO A 263 -1.20 -13.67 -0.27
C PRO A 263 -2.47 -14.54 -0.27
N PRO A 264 -2.52 -15.63 -1.05
CA PRO A 264 -3.62 -16.59 -0.98
C PRO A 264 -3.83 -17.08 0.46
N GLY A 265 -5.07 -16.99 0.96
CA GLY A 265 -5.38 -17.38 2.35
C GLY A 265 -5.18 -16.27 3.37
N SER A 266 -4.88 -15.05 2.93
CA SER A 266 -4.89 -13.87 3.81
C SER A 266 -6.29 -13.61 4.40
N TRP A 267 -6.33 -12.80 5.46
CA TRP A 267 -7.54 -12.50 6.23
C TRP A 267 -8.76 -12.11 5.37
N ILE A 268 -8.56 -11.40 4.25
CA ILE A 268 -9.66 -11.01 3.36
C ILE A 268 -10.33 -12.21 2.67
N ASP A 269 -9.57 -13.24 2.32
CA ASP A 269 -10.11 -14.43 1.67
C ASP A 269 -11.06 -15.15 2.63
N GLU A 270 -10.64 -15.28 3.89
CA GLU A 270 -11.40 -15.94 4.96
C GLU A 270 -12.61 -15.12 5.44
N ALA A 271 -12.40 -13.83 5.71
CA ALA A 271 -13.40 -12.97 6.34
C ALA A 271 -14.41 -12.37 5.36
N LEU A 272 -14.04 -12.22 4.08
CA LEU A 272 -14.87 -11.55 3.08
C LEU A 272 -15.19 -12.43 1.89
N VAL A 273 -14.18 -12.91 1.15
CA VAL A 273 -14.39 -13.54 -0.15
C VAL A 273 -15.23 -14.81 -0.03
N LEU A 274 -14.91 -15.70 0.93
CA LEU A 274 -15.69 -16.91 1.18
C LEU A 274 -17.16 -16.59 1.49
N TRP A 275 -17.43 -15.59 2.32
CA TRP A 275 -18.79 -15.20 2.70
C TRP A 275 -19.56 -14.58 1.55
N VAL A 276 -18.90 -13.78 0.71
CA VAL A 276 -19.49 -13.23 -0.51
C VAL A 276 -19.89 -14.36 -1.47
N LEU A 277 -19.01 -15.34 -1.69
CA LEU A 277 -19.30 -16.50 -2.54
C LEU A 277 -20.46 -17.34 -1.97
N LEU A 278 -20.44 -17.64 -0.67
CA LEU A 278 -21.52 -18.37 0.00
C LEU A 278 -22.86 -17.63 -0.11
N ALA A 279 -22.87 -16.31 0.07
CA ALA A 279 -24.07 -15.49 -0.05
C ALA A 279 -24.62 -15.46 -1.48
N LEU A 280 -23.74 -15.40 -2.50
CA LEU A 280 -24.14 -15.47 -3.91
C LEU A 280 -24.71 -16.84 -4.27
N VAL A 281 -24.09 -17.92 -3.81
CA VAL A 281 -24.63 -19.28 -3.98
C VAL A 281 -25.98 -19.40 -3.28
N GLY A 282 -26.11 -18.88 -2.06
CA GLY A 282 -27.37 -18.83 -1.33
C GLY A 282 -28.47 -18.07 -2.09
N ALA A 283 -28.14 -16.90 -2.65
CA ALA A 283 -29.06 -16.13 -3.49
C ALA A 283 -29.51 -16.94 -4.73
N MET A 284 -28.59 -17.67 -5.35
CA MET A 284 -28.90 -18.52 -6.50
C MET A 284 -29.83 -19.68 -6.12
N VAL A 285 -29.60 -20.33 -4.97
CA VAL A 285 -30.51 -21.37 -4.45
C VAL A 285 -31.89 -20.79 -4.18
N ILE A 286 -31.98 -19.64 -3.51
CA ILE A 286 -33.26 -18.96 -3.23
C ILE A 286 -33.98 -18.64 -4.55
N TYR A 287 -33.26 -18.15 -5.56
CA TYR A 287 -33.82 -17.87 -6.88
C TYR A 287 -34.38 -19.12 -7.55
N VAL A 288 -33.66 -20.25 -7.51
CA VAL A 288 -34.14 -21.54 -8.06
C VAL A 288 -35.38 -22.02 -7.33
N VAL A 289 -35.44 -21.88 -6.00
CA VAL A 289 -36.63 -22.23 -5.21
C VAL A 289 -37.80 -21.30 -5.52
N ALA A 290 -37.55 -20.00 -5.71
CA ALA A 290 -38.57 -19.04 -6.10
C ALA A 290 -39.12 -19.36 -7.50
N TRP A 291 -38.27 -19.81 -8.41
CA TRP A 291 -38.66 -20.28 -9.73
C TRP A 291 -39.58 -21.49 -9.63
N THR A 292 -39.15 -22.58 -8.97
CA THR A 292 -39.93 -23.83 -8.90
C THR A 292 -41.29 -23.65 -8.21
N ARG A 293 -41.40 -22.72 -7.25
CA ARG A 293 -42.67 -22.43 -6.56
C ARG A 293 -43.65 -21.57 -7.36
N ARG A 294 -43.20 -20.95 -8.45
CA ARG A 294 -43.98 -19.93 -9.20
C ARG A 294 -44.01 -20.15 -10.70
N SER A 295 -43.34 -21.20 -11.17
CA SER A 295 -43.37 -21.65 -12.54
C SER A 295 -44.62 -22.47 -12.88
N ASP A 296 -45.45 -22.76 -11.87
CA ASP A 296 -46.83 -23.27 -11.99
C ASP A 296 -47.84 -22.12 -11.81
#